data_AF-A0A5E4WXT3-F1
#
_entry.id   AF-A0A5E4WXT3-F1
#
_cell.length_a   1.000
_cell.length_b   1.000
_cell.length_c   1.000
_cell.angle_alpha   90.00
_cell.angle_beta   90.00
_cell.angle_gamma   90.00
#
_symmetry.space_group_name_H-M   'P 1'
#
loop_
_entity.id
_entity.type
_entity.pdbx_description
1 polymer ?
#
loop_
_entity_poly.entity_id
_entity_poly.type
_entity_poly.pdbx_seq_one_letter_code
_entity_poly.pdbx_strand_id
1 'polypeptide(L)' 'MACAFDRGAHDLREVGRQPYSMAPDAYTVVRWCSKCGAVVIDTDLDGRTMPGDILPMQFPRIATEKR' A
#
# COMPACT_ATOMS: atom_id res chain seq x y z
N MET A 1 18.01 -3.13 -2.59
CA MET A 1 17.95 -4.17 -1.54
C MET A 1 16.50 -4.40 -1.20
N ALA A 2 16.04 -5.66 -1.23
CA ALA A 2 14.64 -5.98 -1.02
C ALA A 2 14.30 -5.93 0.47
N CYS A 3 13.46 -4.95 0.86
CA CYS A 3 12.95 -4.80 2.23
C CYS A 3 12.29 -6.06 2.81
N ALA A 4 11.92 -7.02 1.96
CA ALA A 4 11.40 -8.34 2.34
C ALA A 4 12.34 -9.10 3.30
N PHE A 5 13.65 -8.82 3.28
CA PHE A 5 14.62 -9.47 4.17
C PHE A 5 14.89 -8.67 5.46
N ASP A 6 14.48 -7.41 5.51
CA ASP A 6 14.87 -6.49 6.60
C ASP A 6 13.93 -6.55 7.81
N ARG A 7 12.77 -7.21 7.74
CA ARG A 7 11.70 -7.23 8.78
C ARG A 7 11.38 -5.83 9.38
N GLY A 8 11.78 -4.77 8.69
CA GLY A 8 11.77 -3.40 9.17
C GLY A 8 10.62 -2.61 8.54
N ALA A 9 10.45 -1.38 9.00
CA ALA A 9 9.46 -0.48 8.45
C ALA A 9 9.72 -0.22 6.95
N HIS A 10 8.66 -0.31 6.15
CA HIS A 10 8.70 0.03 4.73
C HIS A 10 8.55 1.55 4.55
N ASP A 11 9.35 2.15 3.66
CA ASP A 11 9.19 3.53 3.22
C ASP A 11 8.00 3.62 2.25
N LEU A 12 6.79 3.63 2.82
CA LEU A 12 5.53 3.70 2.08
C LEU A 12 5.20 5.13 1.73
N ARG A 13 5.03 5.38 0.43
CA ARG A 13 4.60 6.67 -0.10
C ARG A 13 3.22 6.55 -0.71
N GLU A 14 2.35 7.50 -0.40
CA GLU A 14 1.04 7.60 -1.04
C GLU A 14 1.22 7.94 -2.53
N VAL A 15 0.58 7.14 -3.38
CA VAL A 15 0.57 7.34 -4.84
C VAL A 15 -0.83 7.60 -5.38
N GLY A 16 -1.86 7.36 -4.57
CA GLY A 16 -3.24 7.66 -4.90
C GLY A 16 -4.14 7.60 -3.68
N ARG A 17 -5.19 8.43 -3.71
CA ARG A 17 -6.23 8.51 -2.69
C ARG A 17 -7.57 8.70 -3.36
N GLN A 18 -8.56 7.94 -2.94
CA GLN A 18 -9.92 8.00 -3.49
C GLN A 18 -10.94 7.91 -2.34
N PRO A 19 -12.09 8.61 -2.44
CA PRO A 19 -13.16 8.46 -1.47
C PRO A 19 -13.62 7.00 -1.40
N TYR A 20 -13.84 6.50 -0.20
CA TYR A 20 -14.39 5.19 0.03
C TYR A 20 -15.91 5.27 -0.05
N SER A 21 -16.51 4.50 -0.97
CA SER A 21 -17.92 4.65 -1.33
C SER A 21 -18.92 4.41 -0.20
N MET A 22 -18.50 3.75 0.89
CA MET A 22 -19.37 3.36 2.01
C MET A 22 -19.32 4.33 3.20
N ALA A 23 -18.37 5.28 3.23
CA ALA A 23 -18.24 6.22 4.34
C ALA A 23 -17.70 7.59 3.88
N PRO A 24 -18.37 8.71 4.21
CA PRO A 24 -18.03 10.03 3.69
C PRO A 24 -16.63 10.55 4.09
N ASP A 25 -16.09 10.08 5.21
CA ASP A 25 -14.78 10.48 5.75
C ASP A 25 -13.74 9.34 5.66
N ALA A 26 -14.04 8.34 4.84
CA ALA A 26 -13.17 7.20 4.59
C ALA A 26 -12.53 7.32 3.20
N TYR A 27 -11.27 6.91 3.10
CA TYR A 27 -10.51 6.92 1.86
C TYR A 27 -9.84 5.57 1.60
N THR A 28 -9.92 5.12 0.35
CA THR A 28 -9.00 4.11 -0.17
C THR A 28 -7.69 4.79 -0.50
N VAL A 29 -6.60 4.33 0.11
CA VAL A 29 -5.26 4.90 -0.11
C VAL A 29 -4.35 3.82 -0.68
N VAL A 30 -3.72 4.14 -1.81
CA VAL A 30 -2.72 3.27 -2.45
C VAL A 30 -1.34 3.77 -2.06
N ARG A 31 -0.53 2.88 -1.48
CA ARG A 31 0.84 3.19 -1.07
C ARG A 31 1.84 2.27 -1.75
N TRP A 32 2.97 2.85 -2.12
CA TRP A 32 4.06 2.17 -2.79
C TRP A 32 5.35 2.27 -1.98
N CYS A 33 6.06 1.16 -1.84
CA CYS A 33 7.37 1.15 -1.19
C CYS A 33 8.46 1.52 -2.19
N SER A 34 9.10 2.67 -1.97
CA SER A 34 10.15 3.19 -2.86
C SER A 34 11.39 2.28 -2.99
N LYS A 35 11.61 1.40 -2.00
CA LYS A 35 12.79 0.55 -1.90
C LYS A 35 12.59 -0.84 -2.51
N CYS A 36 11.52 -1.54 -2.14
CA CYS A 36 11.26 -2.90 -2.64
C CYS A 36 10.28 -2.93 -3.82
N GLY A 37 9.51 -1.87 -4.05
CA GLY A 37 8.53 -1.82 -5.13
C GLY A 37 7.20 -2.50 -4.82
N ALA A 38 6.99 -2.99 -3.60
CA ALA A 38 5.72 -3.55 -3.17
C ALA A 38 4.64 -2.47 -3.05
N VAL A 39 3.40 -2.86 -3.28
CA VAL A 39 2.20 -2.02 -3.18
C VAL A 39 1.33 -2.55 -2.05
N VAL A 40 0.68 -1.64 -1.33
CA VAL A 40 -0.32 -1.94 -0.31
C VAL A 40 -1.51 -1.00 -0.51
N ILE A 41 -2.73 -1.48 -0.26
CA ILE A 41 -3.95 -0.68 -0.34
C ILE A 41 -4.65 -0.74 1.01
N ASP A 42 -4.90 0.44 1.55
CA ASP A 42 -5.29 0.65 2.94
C ASP A 42 -6.57 1.48 2.99
N THR A 43 -7.29 1.36 4.10
CA THR A 43 -8.38 2.27 4.43
C THR A 43 -7.85 3.36 5.36
N ASP A 44 -8.14 4.62 5.07
CA ASP A 44 -7.85 5.78 5.92
C ASP A 44 -9.17 6.38 6.41
N LEU A 45 -9.37 6.37 7.73
CA LEU A 45 -10.57 6.85 8.42
C LEU A 45 -10.15 7.97 9.36
N ASP A 46 -10.54 9.21 9.08
CA ASP A 46 -10.22 10.38 9.91
C ASP A 46 -8.71 10.51 10.25
N GLY A 47 -7.84 10.16 9.30
CA GLY A 47 -6.37 10.17 9.48
C GLY A 47 -5.82 8.93 10.18
N ARG A 48 -6.66 7.96 10.56
CA ARG A 48 -6.26 6.65 11.05
C ARG A 48 -6.16 5.69 9.89
N THR A 49 -4.93 5.35 9.54
CA THR A 49 -4.65 4.36 8.51
C THR A 49 -4.71 2.94 9.10
N MET A 50 -5.41 2.04 8.39
CA MET A 50 -5.36 0.59 8.61
C MET A 50 -4.60 -0.07 7.46
N PRO A 51 -3.28 -0.33 7.61
CA PRO A 51 -2.45 -0.84 6.53
C PRO A 51 -2.84 -2.27 6.11
N GLY A 52 -2.98 -2.50 4.81
CA GLY A 52 -3.30 -3.79 4.22
C GLY A 52 -4.77 -4.21 4.34
N ASP A 53 -5.65 -3.32 4.81
CA ASP A 53 -7.08 -3.61 5.03
C ASP A 53 -7.81 -3.98 3.74
N ILE A 54 -7.46 -3.35 2.62
CA ILE A 54 -8.04 -3.64 1.30
C ILE A 54 -7.17 -4.64 0.53
N LEU A 55 -5.86 -4.38 0.47
CA LEU A 55 -4.88 -5.25 -0.16
C LEU A 55 -3.62 -5.33 0.70
N PRO A 56 -3.31 -6.49 1.29
CA PRO A 56 -2.04 -6.73 1.96
C PRO A 56 -0.86 -6.46 1.03
N MET A 57 0.30 -6.16 1.60
CA MET A 57 1.48 -5.81 0.81
C MET A 57 1.83 -6.92 -0.19
N GLN A 58 1.88 -6.57 -1.48
CA GLN A 58 2.18 -7.49 -2.57
C GLN A 58 3.05 -6.82 -3.64
N PHE A 59 3.85 -7.61 -4.34
CA PHE A 59 4.60 -7.10 -5.51
C PHE A 59 3.68 -7.04 -6.73
N PRO A 60 3.79 -5.99 -7.57
CA PRO A 60 3.09 -5.93 -8.84
C PRO A 60 3.39 -7.15 -9.71
N ARG A 61 2.40 -7.68 -10.43
CA ARG A 61 2.61 -8.87 -11.30
C ARG A 61 3.68 -8.66 -12.36
N ILE A 62 3.79 -7.43 -12.88
CA ILE A 62 4.87 -7.02 -13.81
C ILE A 62 6.27 -7.24 -13.21
N ALA A 63 6.41 -7.12 -11.89
CA ALA A 63 7.68 -7.38 -11.20
C ALA A 63 7.94 -8.89 -10.97
N THR A 64 6.91 -9.74 -11.07
CA THR A 64 7.01 -11.19 -10.83
C THR A 64 7.05 -12.03 -12.10
N GLU A 65 6.56 -11.51 -13.23
CA GLU A 65 6.68 -12.18 -14.53
C GLU A 65 8.13 -12.10 -15.02
N LYS A 66 8.86 -13.21 -14.88
CA LYS A 66 10.15 -13.40 -15.54
C LYS A 66 9.92 -13.34 -17.05
N ARG A 67 10.46 -12.30 -17.69
CA ARG A 67 10.67 -12.27 -19.14
C ARG A 67 11.71 -13.30 -19.54
#